data_AF-B5I6T0-F1
#
_entry.id   AF-B5I6T0-F1
#
_cell.length_a   1.000
_cell.length_b   1.000
_cell.length_c   1.000
_cell.angle_alpha   90.00
_cell.angle_beta   90.00
_cell.angle_gamma   90.00
#
_symmetry.space_group_name_H-M   'P 1'
#
loop_
_entity.id
_entity.type
_entity.pdbx_description
1 polymer ?
#
loop_
_entity_poly.entity_id
_entity_poly.type
_entity_poly.pdbx_seq_one_letter_code
_entity_poly.pdbx_strand_id
1 'polypeptide(L)'
;MSGDFFVDPQEMAKLAKAFGTRAYDLACAVRGFEGAAGTEQIHDGFGFLTESEEVTSTYIELASEMAESLGHLARHFDEVSQALKGNAENSAATDDALAGLFKGGRT
;
A
#
# COMPACT_ATOMS: atom_id res chain seq x y z
N MET A 1 -15.35 8.53 34.92
CA MET A 1 -15.44 9.16 33.59
C MET A 1 -15.01 8.12 32.59
N SER A 2 -15.98 7.45 31.96
CA SER A 2 -15.75 6.37 30.99
C SER A 2 -16.55 6.72 29.75
N GLY A 3 -16.00 7.63 28.97
CA GLY A 3 -16.63 8.12 27.75
C GLY A 3 -15.58 8.83 26.94
N ASP A 4 -15.26 8.24 25.80
CA ASP A 4 -14.73 8.91 24.62
C ASP A 4 -13.21 9.18 24.57
N PHE A 5 -12.41 8.11 24.57
CA PHE A 5 -11.26 8.13 23.67
C PHE A 5 -11.79 7.90 22.25
N PHE A 6 -11.81 8.95 21.43
CA PHE A 6 -12.39 8.95 20.09
C PHE A 6 -11.57 8.16 19.04
N VAL A 7 -10.49 7.50 19.46
CA VAL A 7 -9.55 6.84 18.55
C VAL A 7 -9.47 5.36 18.94
N ASP A 8 -10.32 4.54 18.34
CA ASP A 8 -10.34 3.09 18.59
C ASP A 8 -9.10 2.40 17.97
N PRO A 9 -8.17 1.86 18.77
CA PRO A 9 -6.98 1.18 18.26
C PRO A 9 -7.32 -0.04 17.38
N GLN A 10 -8.43 -0.72 17.64
CA GLN A 10 -8.86 -1.87 16.84
C GLN A 10 -9.35 -1.45 15.46
N GLU A 11 -10.10 -0.35 15.35
CA GLU A 11 -10.53 0.17 14.05
C GLU A 11 -9.34 0.69 13.22
N MET A 12 -8.37 1.34 13.86
CA MET A 12 -7.13 1.73 13.19
C MET A 12 -6.32 0.53 12.72
N ALA A 13 -6.23 -0.53 13.53
CA ALA A 13 -5.55 -1.77 13.13
C ALA A 13 -6.27 -2.47 11.96
N LYS A 14 -7.61 -2.45 11.93
CA LYS A 14 -8.39 -2.96 10.79
C LYS A 14 -8.12 -2.17 9.53
N LEU A 15 -8.13 -0.83 9.62
CA LEU A 15 -7.84 0.04 8.48
C LEU A 15 -6.40 -0.17 7.97
N ALA A 16 -5.44 -0.28 8.88
CA ALA A 16 -4.05 -0.59 8.54
C ALA A 16 -3.93 -1.91 7.76
N LYS A 17 -4.61 -2.96 8.23
CA LYS A 17 -4.64 -4.26 7.55
C LYS A 17 -5.24 -4.16 6.15
N ALA A 18 -6.29 -3.37 5.97
CA ALA A 18 -6.91 -3.16 4.67
C ALA A 18 -5.93 -2.50 3.68
N PHE A 19 -5.26 -1.42 4.09
CA PHE A 19 -4.24 -0.76 3.28
C PHE A 19 -3.07 -1.71 2.95
N GLY A 20 -2.55 -2.46 3.92
CA GLY A 20 -1.45 -3.39 3.70
C GLY A 20 -1.83 -4.54 2.75
N THR A 21 -3.05 -5.05 2.85
CA THR A 21 -3.56 -6.07 1.90
C THR A 21 -3.64 -5.51 0.49
N ARG A 22 -4.16 -4.28 0.33
CA ARG A 22 -4.24 -3.62 -0.98
C ARG A 22 -2.88 -3.27 -1.56
N ALA A 23 -1.94 -2.85 -0.73
CA ALA A 23 -0.55 -2.62 -1.13
C ALA A 23 0.08 -3.91 -1.69
N TYR A 24 -0.09 -5.02 -0.98
CA TYR A 24 0.40 -6.33 -1.41
C TYR A 24 -0.25 -6.78 -2.72
N ASP A 25 -1.59 -6.76 -2.80
CA ASP A 25 -2.34 -7.16 -3.99
C ASP A 25 -1.90 -6.34 -5.21
N LEU A 26 -1.76 -5.01 -5.04
CA LEU A 26 -1.33 -4.12 -6.11
C LEU A 26 0.12 -4.38 -6.52
N ALA A 27 1.04 -4.58 -5.56
CA ALA A 27 2.42 -4.92 -5.87
C ALA A 27 2.53 -6.25 -6.64
N CYS A 28 1.73 -7.25 -6.28
CA CYS A 28 1.64 -8.51 -7.00
C CYS A 28 1.10 -8.32 -8.42
N ALA A 29 0.04 -7.51 -8.60
CA ALA A 29 -0.51 -7.19 -9.91
C ALA A 29 0.49 -6.45 -10.80
N VAL A 30 1.25 -5.50 -10.24
CA VAL A 30 2.31 -4.77 -10.97
C VAL A 30 3.40 -5.72 -11.44
N ARG A 31 3.89 -6.64 -10.59
CA ARG A 31 4.89 -7.64 -11.00
C ARG A 31 4.37 -8.56 -12.10
N GLY A 32 3.09 -8.95 -12.02
CA GLY A 32 2.44 -9.74 -13.07
C GLY A 32 2.33 -8.97 -14.37
N PHE A 33 1.99 -7.68 -14.30
CA PHE A 33 1.94 -6.77 -15.44
C PHE A 33 3.33 -6.60 -16.07
N GLU A 34 4.38 -6.31 -15.29
CA GLU A 34 5.77 -6.20 -15.75
C GLU A 34 6.24 -7.49 -16.45
N GLY A 35 5.86 -8.66 -15.93
CA GLY A 35 6.19 -9.94 -16.56
C GLY A 35 5.46 -10.20 -17.88
N ALA A 36 4.25 -9.65 -18.06
CA ALA A 36 3.46 -9.80 -19.28
C ALA A 36 3.75 -8.70 -20.32
N ALA A 37 4.13 -7.52 -19.86
CA ALA A 37 4.49 -6.35 -20.65
C ALA A 37 6.02 -6.16 -20.72
N GLY A 38 6.79 -7.23 -20.54
CA GLY A 38 8.23 -7.20 -20.70
C GLY A 38 8.61 -6.86 -22.14
N THR A 39 9.76 -6.21 -22.30
CA THR A 39 10.31 -5.81 -23.61
C THR A 39 10.30 -6.96 -24.61
N GLU A 40 10.63 -8.18 -24.17
CA GLU A 40 10.59 -9.39 -25.01
C GLU A 40 9.17 -9.76 -25.45
N GLN A 41 8.18 -9.80 -24.53
CA GLN A 41 6.78 -10.09 -24.90
C GLN A 41 6.19 -9.02 -25.83
N ILE A 42 6.52 -7.74 -25.62
CA ILE A 42 6.07 -6.65 -26.49
C ILE A 42 6.72 -6.78 -27.87
N HIS A 43 8.03 -7.03 -27.95
CA HIS A 43 8.72 -7.23 -29.22
C HIS A 43 8.21 -8.45 -29.98
N ASP A 44 7.93 -9.56 -29.30
CA ASP A 44 7.41 -10.78 -29.96
C ASP A 44 5.98 -10.58 -30.49
N GLY A 45 5.15 -9.80 -29.78
CA GLY A 45 3.78 -9.50 -30.19
C GLY A 45 3.68 -8.43 -31.28
N PHE A 46 4.29 -7.27 -31.05
CA PHE A 46 4.24 -6.13 -31.97
C PHE A 46 5.24 -6.23 -33.12
N GLY A 47 6.45 -6.75 -32.90
CA GLY A 47 7.45 -6.92 -33.95
C GLY A 47 6.99 -7.88 -35.07
N PHE A 48 6.01 -8.75 -34.80
CA PHE A 48 5.36 -9.59 -35.80
C PHE A 48 4.17 -8.89 -36.51
N LEU A 49 3.46 -7.99 -35.83
CA LEU A 49 2.20 -7.38 -36.32
C LEU A 49 2.38 -5.97 -36.90
N THR A 50 3.42 -5.25 -36.50
CA THR A 50 3.75 -3.91 -36.96
C THR A 50 5.26 -3.83 -37.13
N GLU A 51 5.75 -3.68 -38.36
CA GLU A 51 7.18 -3.45 -38.63
C GLU A 51 7.67 -2.05 -38.15
N SER A 52 6.93 -1.39 -37.25
CA SER A 52 7.21 -0.05 -36.76
C SER A 52 7.93 -0.11 -35.41
N GLU A 53 9.22 0.20 -35.44
CA GLU A 53 10.06 0.37 -34.25
C GLU A 53 9.52 1.46 -33.32
N GLU A 54 8.99 2.56 -33.87
CA GLU A 54 8.42 3.69 -33.12
C GLU A 54 7.18 3.30 -32.31
N VAL A 55 6.28 2.50 -32.86
CA VAL A 55 5.09 2.02 -32.14
C VAL A 55 5.50 1.07 -31.01
N THR A 56 6.48 0.21 -31.29
CA THR A 56 7.00 -0.75 -30.31
C THR A 56 7.67 -0.03 -29.14
N SER A 57 8.51 0.97 -29.41
CA SER A 57 9.18 1.76 -28.37
C SER A 57 8.19 2.57 -27.52
N THR A 58 7.20 3.20 -28.15
CA THR A 58 6.15 3.96 -27.45
C THR A 58 5.36 3.07 -26.50
N TYR A 59 5.04 1.85 -26.92
CA TYR A 59 4.30 0.91 -26.09
C TYR A 59 5.13 0.39 -24.90
N ILE A 60 6.43 0.15 -25.10
CA ILE A 60 7.36 -0.21 -24.02
C ILE A 60 7.46 0.92 -23.00
N GLU A 61 7.61 2.16 -23.46
CA GLU A 61 7.68 3.34 -22.58
C GLU A 61 6.40 3.49 -21.76
N LEU A 62 5.23 3.41 -22.41
CA LEU A 62 3.93 3.45 -21.72
C LEU A 62 3.79 2.33 -20.68
N ALA A 63 4.18 1.10 -21.02
CA ALA A 63 4.14 -0.01 -20.09
C ALA A 63 5.05 0.24 -18.87
N SER A 64 6.27 0.72 -19.11
CA SER A 64 7.22 1.06 -18.05
C SER A 64 6.68 2.14 -17.11
N GLU A 65 6.13 3.23 -17.66
CA GLU A 65 5.56 4.33 -16.87
C GLU A 65 4.35 3.87 -16.02
N MET A 66 3.51 3.00 -16.57
CA MET A 66 2.38 2.41 -15.83
C MET A 66 2.86 1.52 -14.68
N ALA A 67 3.85 0.66 -14.93
CA ALA A 67 4.44 -0.19 -13.91
C ALA A 67 5.04 0.64 -12.77
N GLU A 68 5.80 1.68 -13.11
CA GLU A 68 6.39 2.60 -12.13
C GLU A 68 5.30 3.31 -11.29
N SER A 69 4.33 3.92 -11.96
CA SER A 69 3.26 4.68 -11.31
C SER A 69 2.43 3.82 -10.36
N LEU A 70 2.06 2.61 -10.79
CA LEU A 70 1.31 1.66 -9.96
C LEU A 70 2.17 1.09 -8.84
N GLY A 71 3.47 0.89 -9.08
CA GLY A 71 4.44 0.53 -8.05
C GLY A 71 4.55 1.60 -6.96
N HIS A 72 4.51 2.89 -7.33
CA HIS A 72 4.50 4.00 -6.37
C HIS A 72 3.23 4.02 -5.53
N LEU A 73 2.07 3.80 -6.17
CA LEU A 73 0.79 3.70 -5.45
C LEU A 73 0.79 2.53 -4.45
N ALA A 74 1.34 1.38 -4.81
CA ALA A 74 1.45 0.23 -3.91
C ALA A 74 2.31 0.55 -2.68
N ARG A 75 3.46 1.22 -2.86
CA ARG A 75 4.32 1.66 -1.75
C ARG A 75 3.59 2.65 -0.84
N HIS A 76 2.84 3.59 -1.42
CA HIS A 76 2.10 4.57 -0.64
C HIS A 76 1.00 3.93 0.22
N PHE A 77 0.32 2.90 -0.29
CA PHE A 77 -0.62 2.11 0.52
C PHE A 77 0.08 1.38 1.67
N ASP A 78 1.30 0.87 1.46
CA ASP A 78 2.06 0.24 2.54
C ASP A 78 2.48 1.27 3.60
N GLU A 79 2.97 2.44 3.20
CA GLU A 79 3.31 3.55 4.10
C GLU A 79 2.12 3.96 4.97
N VAL A 80 0.93 4.11 4.37
CA VAL A 80 -0.32 4.41 5.11
C VAL A 80 -0.65 3.29 6.11
N SER A 81 -0.51 2.03 5.69
CA SER A 81 -0.68 0.87 6.57
C SER A 81 0.28 0.90 7.77
N GLN A 82 1.55 1.20 7.55
CA GLN A 82 2.55 1.29 8.62
C GLN A 82 2.25 2.45 9.57
N ALA A 83 1.89 3.63 9.05
CA ALA A 83 1.52 4.79 9.87
C ALA A 83 0.29 4.49 10.75
N LEU A 84 -0.73 3.82 10.21
CA LEU A 84 -1.91 3.43 10.97
C LEU A 84 -1.61 2.39 12.06
N LYS A 85 -0.70 1.44 11.81
CA LYS A 85 -0.22 0.51 12.87
C LYS A 85 0.45 1.26 14.00
N GLY A 86 1.37 2.18 13.66
CA GLY A 86 2.04 3.01 14.66
C GLY A 86 1.05 3.84 15.49
N ASN A 87 0.03 4.42 14.86
CA ASN A 87 -1.02 5.15 15.58
C ASN A 87 -1.85 4.23 16.49
N ALA A 88 -2.19 3.01 16.06
CA ALA A 88 -2.89 2.04 16.90
C ALA A 88 -2.09 1.64 18.15
N GLU A 89 -0.79 1.39 17.98
CA GLU A 89 0.12 1.08 19.09
C GLU A 89 0.25 2.25 20.07
N ASN A 90 0.42 3.48 19.54
CA ASN A 90 0.50 4.69 20.36
C ASN A 90 -0.79 4.96 21.13
N SER A 91 -1.96 4.77 20.51
CA SER A 91 -3.25 4.94 21.18
C SER A 91 -3.46 3.90 22.28
N ALA A 92 -3.16 2.63 22.03
CA ALA A 92 -3.26 1.59 23.06
C ALA A 92 -2.31 1.86 24.25
N ALA A 93 -1.06 2.26 23.98
CA ALA A 93 -0.11 2.62 25.04
C ALA A 93 -0.57 3.85 25.85
N THR A 94 -1.21 4.82 25.19
CA THR A 94 -1.77 6.00 25.86
C THR A 94 -2.93 5.63 26.78
N ASP A 95 -3.83 4.77 26.31
CA ASP A 95 -4.96 4.28 27.09
C ASP A 95 -4.49 3.52 28.34
N ASP A 96 -3.49 2.65 28.21
CA ASP A 96 -2.90 1.92 29.32
C ASP A 96 -2.23 2.86 30.34
N ALA A 97 -1.49 3.86 29.87
CA ALA A 97 -0.86 4.86 30.73
C ALA A 97 -1.89 5.68 31.53
N LEU A 98 -2.95 6.14 30.87
CA LEU A 98 -4.05 6.87 31.52
C LEU A 98 -4.80 6.00 32.52
N ALA A 99 -5.09 4.75 32.18
CA ALA A 99 -5.72 3.80 33.10
C ALA A 99 -4.86 3.58 34.36
N GLY A 100 -3.53 3.56 34.22
CA GLY A 100 -2.58 3.51 35.34
C GLY A 100 -2.70 4.72 36.27
N LEU A 101 -2.80 5.93 35.73
CA LEU A 101 -2.96 7.18 36.51
C LEU A 101 -4.25 7.18 37.33
N PHE A 102 -5.37 6.72 36.77
CA PHE A 102 -6.65 6.65 37.49
C PHE A 102 -6.70 5.56 38.57
N LYS A 103 -5.91 4.48 38.43
CA LYS A 103 -5.78 3.44 39.45
C LYS A 103 -4.90 3.87 40.65
N GLY A 104 -3.97 4.80 40.44
CA GLY A 104 -3.10 5.35 41.48
C GLY A 104 -3.72 6.47 42.34
N GLY A 105 -4.86 7.04 41.94
CA GLY A 105 -5.50 8.17 42.62
C GLY A 105 -6.40 7.83 43.82
N ARG A 106 -6.32 6.60 44.35
CA ARG A 106 -7.09 6.18 45.53
C ARG A 106 -6.18 6.18 46.77
N THR A 107 -5.95 7.37 47.33
CA THR A 107 -5.44 7.57 48.69
C THR A 107 -6.22 8.69 49.36
#